data_AF-A0A238L0V7-F1
#
_entry.id   AF-A0A238L0V7-F1
#
_cell.length_a   1.000
_cell.length_b   1.000
_cell.length_c   1.000
_cell.angle_alpha   90.00
_cell.angle_beta   90.00
_cell.angle_gamma   90.00
#
_symmetry.space_group_name_H-M   'P 1'
#
loop_
_entity.id
_entity.type
_entity.pdbx_description
1 polymer ?
#
loop_
_entity_poly.entity_id
_entity_poly.type
_entity_poly.pdbx_seq_one_letter_code
_entity_poly.pdbx_strand_id
1 'polypeptide(L)'
;MSKPAEQRWDQFGTDYDQPVFVGKPKVYIIASSGRSGSHLLGNLLFQTGQLGSPLEYLHPKHKLRWQKDLNQPDMRGTLECLMARRSSASGWFGIKAHWGQFSQAITQEPLLPWLDVQRYIRLSRTDRVAQAVSMEIARQTGAWISWQDRKQEPVYDRDAIASSIQSLTQEDEAWDAHFEQVGATPIRVTYENLTHNPHATVASICQDLGVLAPQSAADMTAAPKKQGTTLNDDWVRRFRAE
;
A
#
# COMPACT_ATOMS: atom_id res chain seq x y z
N MET A 1 9.30 25.95 3.46
CA MET A 1 8.38 25.77 2.30
C MET A 1 8.25 24.28 2.06
N SER A 2 7.03 23.74 2.09
CA SER A 2 6.81 22.31 1.88
C SER A 2 7.10 21.94 0.42
N LYS A 3 7.88 20.88 0.19
CA LYS A 3 8.12 20.37 -1.17
C LYS A 3 6.81 20.08 -1.91
N PRO A 4 6.76 20.24 -3.25
CA PRO A 4 5.62 19.82 -4.07
C PRO A 4 5.22 18.36 -3.76
N ALA A 5 3.93 18.04 -3.83
CA ALA A 5 3.42 16.69 -3.54
C ALA A 5 4.13 15.59 -4.34
N GLU A 6 4.67 15.92 -5.51
CA GLU A 6 5.42 15.04 -6.41
C GLU A 6 6.82 14.66 -5.89
N GLN A 7 7.41 15.49 -5.00
CA GLN A 7 8.71 15.25 -4.36
C GLN A 7 8.60 14.54 -3.00
N ARG A 8 7.38 14.33 -2.48
CA ARG A 8 7.14 13.77 -1.14
C ARG A 8 7.14 12.25 -1.07
N TRP A 9 7.49 11.56 -2.16
CA TRP A 9 7.30 10.10 -2.26
C TRP A 9 8.60 9.30 -2.25
N ASP A 10 9.67 9.88 -1.72
CA ASP A 10 10.79 9.09 -1.24
C ASP A 10 10.46 8.60 0.17
N GLN A 11 10.05 7.33 0.30
CA GLN A 11 9.74 6.78 1.63
C GLN A 11 10.92 6.88 2.59
N PHE A 12 12.15 7.01 2.07
CA PHE A 12 13.39 7.11 2.84
C PHE A 12 13.67 8.53 3.34
N GLY A 13 12.93 9.53 2.82
CA GLY A 13 13.05 10.92 3.24
C GLY A 13 12.37 11.21 4.59
N THR A 14 12.68 12.36 5.14
CA THR A 14 12.11 12.83 6.42
C THR A 14 10.67 13.36 6.28
N ASP A 15 10.13 13.45 5.07
CA ASP A 15 8.78 13.97 4.81
C ASP A 15 7.66 13.11 5.44
N TYR A 16 7.97 11.84 5.76
CA TYR A 16 7.08 10.91 6.45
C TYR A 16 7.39 10.77 7.95
N ASP A 17 8.33 11.56 8.49
CA ASP A 17 8.72 11.44 9.90
C ASP A 17 7.64 12.09 10.76
N GLN A 18 7.35 11.42 11.85
CA GLN A 18 6.49 11.86 12.93
C GLN A 18 7.37 12.29 14.10
N PRO A 19 6.83 13.06 15.07
CA PRO A 19 7.48 13.21 16.37
C PRO A 19 7.86 11.84 16.95
N VAL A 20 9.00 11.78 17.64
CA VAL A 20 9.51 10.51 18.18
C VAL A 20 8.46 9.87 19.08
N PHE A 21 8.08 8.64 18.73
CA PHE A 21 7.15 7.83 19.49
C PHE A 21 7.91 7.02 20.55
N VAL A 22 7.42 7.07 21.79
CA VAL A 22 7.99 6.35 22.93
C VAL A 22 7.07 5.19 23.30
N GLY A 23 7.62 3.97 23.30
CA GLY A 23 6.89 2.73 23.61
C GLY A 23 6.63 1.86 22.39
N LYS A 24 5.82 0.80 22.55
CA LYS A 24 5.44 -0.10 21.46
C LYS A 24 4.13 0.41 20.81
N PRO A 25 4.14 0.84 19.54
CA PRO A 25 2.92 1.26 18.86
C PRO A 25 2.03 0.06 18.54
N LYS A 26 0.74 0.31 18.34
CA LYS A 26 -0.16 -0.64 17.69
C LYS A 26 0.19 -0.72 16.20
N VAL A 27 0.21 -1.92 15.64
CA VAL A 27 0.57 -2.17 14.24
C VAL A 27 -0.69 -2.50 13.44
N TYR A 28 -0.82 -1.86 12.27
CA TYR A 28 -1.77 -2.30 11.25
C TYR A 28 -1.09 -2.52 9.91
N ILE A 29 -1.66 -3.44 9.10
CA ILE A 29 -1.15 -3.76 7.77
C ILE A 29 -2.22 -3.48 6.72
N ILE A 30 -1.90 -2.63 5.75
CA ILE A 30 -2.62 -2.54 4.47
C ILE A 30 -2.22 -3.74 3.61
N ALA A 31 -3.03 -4.80 3.69
CA ALA A 31 -2.91 -6.02 2.91
C ALA A 31 -3.50 -5.79 1.51
N SER A 32 -2.62 -5.69 0.52
CA SER A 32 -2.99 -5.26 -0.83
C SER A 32 -2.33 -6.14 -1.90
N SER A 33 -2.72 -5.95 -3.16
CA SER A 33 -2.01 -6.47 -4.33
C SER A 33 -1.56 -5.32 -5.22
N GLY A 34 -0.63 -5.56 -6.14
CA GLY A 34 -0.13 -4.48 -7.01
C GLY A 34 -1.26 -3.87 -7.83
N ARG A 35 -1.24 -2.53 -8.00
CA ARG A 35 -2.25 -1.78 -8.79
C ARG A 35 -3.67 -1.75 -8.21
N SER A 36 -3.82 -2.03 -6.92
CA SER A 36 -5.09 -1.95 -6.17
C SER A 36 -5.40 -0.56 -5.57
N GLY A 37 -4.51 0.43 -5.73
CA GLY A 37 -4.67 1.76 -5.11
C GLY A 37 -4.02 1.90 -3.73
N SER A 38 -3.17 0.96 -3.33
CA SER A 38 -2.52 0.94 -2.01
C SER A 38 -1.70 2.21 -1.71
N HIS A 39 -1.08 2.82 -2.73
CA HIS A 39 -0.40 4.12 -2.59
C HIS A 39 -1.36 5.26 -2.26
N LEU A 40 -2.53 5.31 -2.91
CA LEU A 40 -3.56 6.30 -2.63
C LEU A 40 -4.06 6.16 -1.20
N LEU A 41 -4.42 4.93 -0.80
CA LEU A 41 -4.88 4.67 0.56
C LEU A 41 -3.82 5.05 1.59
N GLY A 42 -2.56 4.60 1.42
CA GLY A 42 -1.48 4.90 2.36
C GLY A 42 -1.28 6.40 2.57
N ASN A 43 -1.29 7.20 1.50
CA ASN A 43 -1.18 8.65 1.61
C ASN A 43 -2.40 9.30 2.27
N LEU A 44 -3.61 8.85 1.95
CA LEU A 44 -4.82 9.36 2.60
C LEU A 44 -4.82 9.05 4.10
N LEU A 45 -4.37 7.87 4.53
CA LEU A 45 -4.23 7.52 5.94
C LEU A 45 -3.11 8.31 6.62
N PHE A 46 -1.99 8.55 5.95
CA PHE A 46 -0.92 9.42 6.45
C PHE A 46 -1.41 10.85 6.72
N GLN A 47 -2.19 11.41 5.79
CA GLN A 47 -2.73 12.77 5.90
C GLN A 47 -3.68 12.96 7.09
N THR A 48 -4.24 11.89 7.65
CA THR A 48 -5.03 12.00 8.89
C THR A 48 -4.21 12.47 10.09
N GLY A 49 -2.88 12.26 10.07
CA GLY A 49 -2.01 12.42 11.23
C GLY A 49 -2.23 11.39 12.34
N GLN A 50 -3.21 10.50 12.18
CA GLN A 50 -3.63 9.53 13.20
C GLN A 50 -3.11 8.12 12.96
N LEU A 51 -2.64 7.79 11.76
CA LEU A 51 -2.35 6.40 11.37
C LEU A 51 -0.90 6.19 10.94
N GLY A 52 0.01 7.05 11.40
CA GLY A 52 1.43 7.00 11.12
C GLY A 52 1.71 7.13 9.63
N SER A 53 2.80 6.52 9.17
CA SER A 53 3.25 6.59 7.77
C SER A 53 3.21 5.21 7.11
N PRO A 54 2.05 4.76 6.58
CA PRO A 54 1.93 3.45 5.96
C PRO A 54 2.67 3.35 4.62
N LEU A 55 3.88 2.79 4.66
CA LEU A 55 4.79 2.63 3.53
C LEU A 55 5.21 1.16 3.34
N GLU A 56 5.88 0.86 2.23
CA GLU A 56 6.30 -0.51 1.86
C GLU A 56 7.62 -0.93 2.52
N TYR A 57 7.66 -0.92 3.85
CA TYR A 57 8.85 -1.30 4.63
C TYR A 57 9.28 -2.75 4.39
N LEU A 58 8.33 -3.65 4.09
CA LEU A 58 8.59 -5.06 3.84
C LEU A 58 9.05 -5.38 2.41
N HIS A 59 9.02 -4.42 1.48
CA HIS A 59 9.47 -4.66 0.12
C HIS A 59 10.98 -5.00 0.12
N PRO A 60 11.45 -6.08 -0.53
CA PRO A 60 12.84 -6.54 -0.42
C PRO A 60 13.90 -5.48 -0.75
N LYS A 61 13.72 -4.74 -1.85
CA LYS A 61 14.61 -3.61 -2.19
C LYS A 61 14.59 -2.49 -1.15
N HIS A 62 13.44 -2.20 -0.55
CA HIS A 62 13.33 -1.14 0.45
C HIS A 62 13.91 -1.55 1.79
N LYS A 63 13.67 -2.80 2.22
CA LYS A 63 14.29 -3.42 3.40
C LYS A 63 15.81 -3.22 3.40
N LEU A 64 16.47 -3.59 2.30
CA LEU A 64 17.93 -3.47 2.19
C LEU A 64 18.43 -2.03 2.31
N ARG A 65 17.72 -1.07 1.69
CA ARG A 65 18.07 0.35 1.81
C ARG A 65 17.84 0.85 3.24
N TRP A 66 16.74 0.48 3.89
CA TRP A 66 16.46 0.89 5.26
C TRP A 66 17.47 0.35 6.27
N GLN A 67 17.87 -0.93 6.15
CA GLN A 67 18.92 -1.52 6.98
C GLN A 67 20.22 -0.72 6.87
N LYS A 68 20.60 -0.35 5.64
CA LYS A 68 21.78 0.50 5.39
C LYS A 68 21.62 1.91 5.99
N ASP A 69 20.52 2.59 5.68
CA ASP A 69 20.29 3.99 6.06
C ASP A 69 20.13 4.15 7.59
N LEU A 70 19.62 3.14 8.29
CA LEU A 70 19.45 3.11 9.75
C LEU A 70 20.59 2.39 10.49
N ASN A 71 21.58 1.88 9.76
CA ASN A 71 22.68 1.08 10.30
C ASN A 71 22.20 -0.08 11.20
N GLN A 72 21.21 -0.83 10.71
CA GLN A 72 20.59 -1.96 11.40
C GLN A 72 20.93 -3.28 10.70
N PRO A 73 21.35 -4.33 11.44
CA PRO A 73 21.80 -5.58 10.83
C PRO A 73 20.64 -6.47 10.36
N ASP A 74 19.44 -6.28 10.91
CA ASP A 74 18.27 -7.12 10.68
C ASP A 74 16.99 -6.31 10.49
N MET A 75 15.90 -6.99 10.13
CA MET A 75 14.62 -6.32 9.89
C MET A 75 13.97 -5.83 11.18
N ARG A 76 14.19 -6.53 12.28
CA ARG A 76 13.60 -6.19 13.57
C ARG A 76 14.10 -4.84 14.07
N GLY A 77 15.42 -4.65 14.16
CA GLY A 77 16.02 -3.37 14.57
C GLY A 77 15.68 -2.24 13.60
N THR A 78 15.56 -2.56 12.30
CA THR A 78 15.06 -1.63 11.28
C THR A 78 13.63 -1.17 11.58
N LEU A 79 12.73 -2.11 11.86
CA LEU A 79 11.33 -1.82 12.20
C LEU A 79 11.20 -1.12 13.56
N GLU A 80 12.01 -1.43 14.56
CA GLU A 80 12.05 -0.69 15.84
C GLU A 80 12.42 0.79 15.61
N CYS A 81 13.44 1.05 14.79
CA CYS A 81 13.83 2.40 14.40
C CYS A 81 12.75 3.14 13.61
N LEU A 82 12.02 2.43 12.73
CA LEU A 82 10.92 2.99 11.95
C LEU A 82 9.70 3.24 12.84
N MET A 83 9.33 2.31 13.73
CA MET A 83 8.25 2.48 14.69
C MET A 83 8.46 3.73 15.55
N ALA A 84 9.68 4.00 16.01
CA ALA A 84 9.99 5.19 16.79
C ALA A 84 9.80 6.51 16.02
N ARG A 85 9.88 6.53 14.69
CA ARG A 85 9.82 7.79 13.89
C ARG A 85 8.68 7.88 12.89
N ARG A 86 7.92 6.80 12.67
CA ARG A 86 6.84 6.72 11.67
C ARG A 86 5.48 6.37 12.29
N SER A 87 5.42 6.23 13.61
CA SER A 87 4.16 6.06 14.34
C SER A 87 3.50 7.41 14.60
N SER A 88 2.18 7.48 14.53
CA SER A 88 1.43 8.68 14.92
C SER A 88 1.47 8.90 16.43
N ALA A 89 1.14 10.13 16.85
CA ALA A 89 0.92 10.48 18.25
C ALA A 89 -0.22 9.67 18.91
N SER A 90 -1.17 9.14 18.12
CA SER A 90 -2.24 8.25 18.61
C SER A 90 -1.80 6.78 18.73
N GLY A 91 -0.51 6.51 18.51
CA GLY A 91 0.12 5.22 18.77
C GLY A 91 -0.14 4.15 17.71
N TRP A 92 -0.31 4.55 16.45
CA TRP A 92 -0.43 3.62 15.33
C TRP A 92 0.79 3.68 14.41
N PHE A 93 1.32 2.50 14.08
CA PHE A 93 2.31 2.25 13.06
C PHE A 93 1.67 1.49 11.89
N GLY A 94 1.72 2.08 10.70
CA GLY A 94 1.16 1.49 9.50
C GLY A 94 2.21 0.83 8.63
N ILE A 95 1.91 -0.35 8.10
CA ILE A 95 2.72 -1.02 7.08
C ILE A 95 1.84 -1.23 5.85
N LYS A 96 2.38 -0.99 4.66
CA LYS A 96 1.76 -1.37 3.39
C LYS A 96 2.52 -2.56 2.82
N ALA A 97 1.81 -3.62 2.44
CA ALA A 97 2.46 -4.78 1.85
C ALA A 97 1.61 -5.42 0.75
N HIS A 98 2.32 -5.94 -0.24
CA HIS A 98 1.79 -6.93 -1.17
C HIS A 98 2.02 -8.35 -0.65
N TRP A 99 1.23 -9.33 -1.12
CA TRP A 99 1.31 -10.69 -0.58
C TRP A 99 2.73 -11.24 -0.64
N GLY A 100 3.40 -11.15 -1.80
CA GLY A 100 4.77 -11.64 -1.94
C GLY A 100 5.80 -10.97 -1.02
N GLN A 101 5.59 -9.70 -0.67
CA GLN A 101 6.46 -8.97 0.27
C GLN A 101 6.22 -9.45 1.71
N PHE A 102 4.94 -9.61 2.06
CA PHE A 102 4.53 -10.06 3.38
C PHE A 102 4.90 -11.52 3.62
N SER A 103 4.51 -12.44 2.74
CA SER A 103 4.79 -13.87 2.86
C SER A 103 6.30 -14.15 2.96
N GLN A 104 7.11 -13.44 2.18
CA GLN A 104 8.56 -13.51 2.31
C GLN A 104 9.05 -13.06 3.69
N ALA A 105 8.57 -11.92 4.19
CA ALA A 105 8.97 -11.39 5.49
C ALA A 105 8.65 -12.36 6.64
N ILE A 106 7.49 -13.01 6.61
CA ILE A 106 7.03 -13.89 7.69
C ILE A 106 7.60 -15.31 7.60
N THR A 107 8.04 -15.73 6.41
CA THR A 107 8.68 -17.03 6.21
C THR A 107 10.16 -16.99 6.56
N GLN A 108 10.83 -15.87 6.23
CA GLN A 108 12.27 -15.73 6.47
C GLN A 108 12.61 -15.35 7.91
N GLU A 109 11.72 -14.64 8.59
CA GLU A 109 11.92 -14.17 9.96
C GLU A 109 10.60 -14.30 10.74
N PRO A 110 10.61 -14.71 12.02
CA PRO A 110 9.40 -14.80 12.84
C PRO A 110 8.95 -13.40 13.30
N LEU A 111 8.76 -12.48 12.36
CA LEU A 111 8.40 -11.09 12.62
C LEU A 111 6.96 -10.95 13.09
N LEU A 112 6.03 -11.81 12.65
CA LEU A 112 4.61 -11.63 12.98
C LEU A 112 4.29 -11.68 14.48
N PRO A 113 4.74 -12.69 15.25
CA PRO A 113 4.45 -12.72 16.68
C PRO A 113 5.03 -11.49 17.41
N TRP A 114 6.19 -11.00 16.97
CA TRP A 114 6.82 -9.83 17.56
C TRP A 114 6.13 -8.52 17.17
N LEU A 115 5.80 -8.36 15.89
CA LEU A 115 5.05 -7.24 15.35
C LEU A 115 3.74 -7.09 16.10
N ASP A 116 3.10 -8.23 16.43
CA ASP A 116 1.82 -8.27 17.11
C ASP A 116 0.83 -7.41 16.30
N VAL A 117 0.37 -7.90 15.16
CA VAL A 117 -0.45 -7.10 14.25
C VAL A 117 -1.87 -7.00 14.81
N GLN A 118 -2.28 -5.81 15.24
CA GLN A 118 -3.61 -5.61 15.82
C GLN A 118 -4.71 -5.59 14.77
N ARG A 119 -4.43 -5.07 13.57
CA ARG A 119 -5.45 -4.84 12.54
C ARG A 119 -4.91 -5.07 11.13
N TYR A 120 -5.76 -5.60 10.27
CA TYR A 120 -5.54 -5.68 8.84
C TYR A 120 -6.55 -4.81 8.12
N ILE A 121 -6.08 -4.08 7.11
CA ILE A 121 -6.93 -3.38 6.14
C ILE A 121 -6.73 -4.10 4.81
N ARG A 122 -7.76 -4.83 4.36
CA ARG A 122 -7.75 -5.58 3.11
C ARG A 122 -8.18 -4.66 1.97
N LEU A 123 -7.23 -4.23 1.15
CA LEU A 123 -7.50 -3.44 -0.05
C LEU A 123 -7.54 -4.34 -1.29
N SER A 124 -8.69 -4.36 -1.95
CA SER A 124 -8.94 -5.13 -3.18
C SER A 124 -9.36 -4.21 -4.32
N ARG A 125 -9.31 -4.71 -5.56
CA ARG A 125 -9.86 -4.02 -6.72
C ARG A 125 -10.78 -4.97 -7.46
N THR A 126 -12.05 -4.59 -7.57
CA THR A 126 -13.10 -5.48 -8.08
C THR A 126 -12.94 -5.70 -9.59
N ASP A 127 -12.57 -4.67 -10.36
CA ASP A 127 -12.28 -4.84 -11.79
C ASP A 127 -10.90 -5.47 -12.02
N ARG A 128 -10.85 -6.80 -12.02
CA ARG A 128 -9.61 -7.58 -12.16
C ARG A 128 -8.93 -7.37 -13.51
N VAL A 129 -9.70 -7.27 -14.59
CA VAL A 129 -9.14 -7.04 -15.93
C VAL A 129 -8.47 -5.67 -15.98
N ALA A 130 -9.12 -4.63 -15.45
CA ALA A 130 -8.53 -3.30 -15.38
C ALA A 130 -7.30 -3.24 -14.45
N GLN A 131 -7.27 -4.04 -13.38
CA GLN A 131 -6.08 -4.18 -12.53
C GLN A 131 -4.93 -4.84 -13.28
N ALA A 132 -5.19 -5.95 -13.98
CA ALA A 132 -4.20 -6.71 -14.73
C ALA A 132 -3.61 -5.91 -15.91
N VAL A 133 -4.46 -5.22 -16.68
CA VAL A 133 -4.02 -4.29 -17.73
C VAL A 133 -3.13 -3.20 -17.15
N SER A 134 -3.52 -2.60 -16.01
CA SER A 134 -2.68 -1.59 -15.36
C SER A 134 -1.36 -2.16 -14.83
N MET A 135 -1.34 -3.42 -14.41
CA MET A 135 -0.13 -4.12 -13.96
C MET A 135 0.81 -4.33 -15.12
N GLU A 136 0.29 -4.81 -16.25
CA GLU A 136 1.10 -5.11 -17.42
C GLU A 136 1.73 -3.85 -18.01
N ILE A 137 0.93 -2.79 -18.16
CA ILE A 137 1.45 -1.47 -18.57
C ILE A 137 2.54 -0.99 -17.60
N ALA A 138 2.35 -1.09 -16.29
CA ALA A 138 3.35 -0.65 -15.31
C ALA A 138 4.65 -1.49 -15.39
N ARG A 139 4.55 -2.80 -15.60
CA ARG A 139 5.70 -3.71 -15.75
C ARG A 139 6.52 -3.37 -16.99
N GLN A 140 5.88 -3.25 -18.15
CA GLN A 140 6.56 -2.95 -19.41
C GLN A 140 7.20 -1.56 -19.39
N THR A 141 6.45 -0.54 -18.95
CA THR A 141 6.93 0.85 -18.99
C THR A 141 7.87 1.21 -17.83
N GLY A 142 7.85 0.44 -16.74
CA GLY A 142 8.54 0.77 -15.49
C GLY A 142 7.90 1.90 -14.69
N ALA A 143 6.72 2.41 -15.11
CA ALA A 143 6.03 3.52 -14.46
C ALA A 143 4.95 3.03 -13.47
N TRP A 144 5.33 2.91 -12.20
CA TRP A 144 4.48 2.37 -11.13
C TRP A 144 3.66 3.44 -10.40
N ILE A 145 3.99 4.72 -10.56
CA ILE A 145 3.32 5.89 -9.95
C ILE A 145 3.20 7.00 -11.00
N SER A 146 2.22 7.89 -10.86
CA SER A 146 1.79 8.78 -11.96
C SER A 146 2.82 9.79 -12.45
N TRP A 147 3.87 10.05 -11.68
CA TRP A 147 4.97 10.97 -12.04
C TRP A 147 6.24 10.25 -12.50
N GLN A 148 6.25 8.93 -12.61
CA GLN A 148 7.37 8.21 -13.21
C GLN A 148 7.24 8.21 -14.73
N ASP A 149 8.33 8.57 -15.41
CA ASP A 149 8.41 8.51 -16.86
C ASP A 149 8.35 7.06 -17.35
N ARG A 150 7.67 6.87 -18.48
CA ARG A 150 7.65 5.59 -19.19
C ARG A 150 8.99 5.40 -19.88
N LYS A 151 9.62 4.24 -19.67
CA LYS A 151 10.88 3.87 -20.33
C LYS A 151 10.69 3.37 -21.75
N GLN A 152 9.49 2.88 -22.07
CA GLN A 152 9.11 2.36 -23.38
C GLN A 152 7.60 2.46 -23.56
N GLU A 153 7.14 2.32 -24.80
CA GLU A 153 5.72 2.14 -25.08
C GLU A 153 5.29 0.69 -24.79
N PRO A 154 4.16 0.49 -24.08
CA PRO A 154 3.68 -0.85 -23.79
C PRO A 154 2.95 -1.44 -25.00
N VAL A 155 3.07 -2.75 -25.19
CA VAL A 155 2.44 -3.53 -26.27
C VAL A 155 1.42 -4.48 -25.66
N TYR A 156 0.22 -4.53 -26.27
CA TYR A 156 -0.85 -5.39 -25.81
C TYR A 156 -0.43 -6.86 -25.97
N ASP A 157 -0.54 -7.61 -24.88
CA ASP A 157 -0.30 -9.05 -24.82
C ASP A 157 -1.41 -9.68 -23.99
N ARG A 158 -2.29 -10.44 -24.67
CA ARG A 158 -3.45 -11.09 -24.06
C ARG A 158 -3.01 -12.10 -23.00
N ASP A 159 -1.99 -12.90 -23.30
CA ASP A 159 -1.54 -13.98 -22.42
C ASP A 159 -0.82 -13.43 -21.19
N ALA A 160 -0.08 -12.32 -21.34
CA ALA A 160 0.50 -11.60 -20.21
C ALA A 160 -0.58 -10.98 -19.29
N ILE A 161 -1.67 -10.45 -19.86
CA ILE A 161 -2.81 -9.94 -19.09
C ILE A 161 -3.51 -11.09 -18.36
N ALA A 162 -3.79 -12.22 -19.04
CA ALA A 162 -4.42 -13.39 -18.44
C ALA A 162 -3.57 -13.97 -17.30
N SER A 163 -2.25 -14.07 -17.50
CA SER A 163 -1.30 -14.48 -16.47
C SER A 163 -1.31 -13.51 -15.28
N SER A 164 -1.41 -12.20 -15.54
CA SER A 164 -1.52 -11.19 -14.49
C SER A 164 -2.83 -11.32 -13.69
N ILE A 165 -3.95 -11.66 -14.34
CA ILE A 165 -5.22 -11.96 -13.66
C ILE A 165 -5.04 -13.15 -12.71
N GLN A 166 -4.42 -14.23 -13.18
CA GLN A 166 -4.18 -15.43 -12.37
C GLN A 166 -3.30 -15.10 -11.15
N SER A 167 -2.15 -14.46 -11.35
CA SER A 167 -1.25 -14.11 -10.25
C SER A 167 -1.91 -13.18 -9.22
N LEU A 168 -2.68 -12.19 -9.67
CA LEU A 168 -3.41 -11.28 -8.77
C LEU A 168 -4.52 -11.99 -7.98
N THR A 169 -5.16 -12.99 -8.59
CA THR A 169 -6.17 -13.82 -7.92
C THR A 169 -5.53 -14.69 -6.84
N GLN A 170 -4.39 -15.32 -7.16
CA GLN A 170 -3.63 -16.10 -6.18
C GLN A 170 -3.11 -15.27 -5.00
N GLU A 171 -2.62 -14.04 -5.26
CA GLU A 171 -2.26 -13.12 -4.18
C GLU A 171 -3.46 -12.82 -3.27
N ASP A 172 -4.65 -12.71 -3.85
CA ASP A 172 -5.84 -12.37 -3.09
C ASP A 172 -6.38 -13.53 -2.25
N GLU A 173 -6.40 -14.74 -2.82
CA GLU A 173 -6.72 -15.97 -2.10
C GLU A 173 -5.73 -16.22 -0.94
N ALA A 174 -4.45 -15.96 -1.17
CA ALA A 174 -3.43 -16.18 -0.14
C ALA A 174 -3.54 -15.19 1.03
N TRP A 175 -3.93 -13.95 0.77
CA TRP A 175 -4.29 -13.00 1.83
C TRP A 175 -5.49 -13.50 2.65
N ASP A 176 -6.53 -13.99 1.98
CA ASP A 176 -7.74 -14.46 2.66
C ASP A 176 -7.44 -15.70 3.52
N ALA A 177 -6.66 -16.66 2.99
CA ALA A 177 -6.17 -17.82 3.75
C ALA A 177 -5.31 -17.41 4.96
N HIS A 178 -4.47 -16.38 4.83
CA HIS A 178 -3.69 -15.86 5.95
C HIS A 178 -4.60 -15.31 7.06
N PHE A 179 -5.64 -14.55 6.71
CA PHE A 179 -6.57 -14.03 7.71
C PHE A 179 -7.30 -15.14 8.46
N GLU A 180 -7.73 -16.19 7.75
CA GLU A 180 -8.32 -17.38 8.37
C GLU A 180 -7.33 -18.06 9.33
N GLN A 181 -6.08 -18.26 8.88
CA GLN A 181 -5.03 -18.89 9.67
C GLN A 181 -4.75 -18.16 11.00
N VAL A 182 -4.77 -16.82 10.99
CA VAL A 182 -4.51 -16.00 12.19
C VAL A 182 -5.78 -15.55 12.92
N GLY A 183 -6.96 -15.98 12.47
CA GLY A 183 -8.26 -15.60 13.05
C GLY A 183 -8.57 -14.09 12.94
N ALA A 184 -8.03 -13.41 11.93
CA ALA A 184 -8.22 -11.97 11.75
C ALA A 184 -9.48 -11.66 10.92
N THR A 185 -10.23 -10.64 11.34
CA THR A 185 -11.28 -10.02 10.52
C THR A 185 -10.77 -8.68 9.99
N PRO A 186 -10.40 -8.57 8.70
CA PRO A 186 -9.84 -7.33 8.16
C PRO A 186 -10.92 -6.28 7.88
N ILE A 187 -10.57 -5.01 8.00
CA ILE A 187 -11.35 -3.89 7.47
C ILE A 187 -11.27 -3.98 5.94
N ARG A 188 -12.40 -4.14 5.25
CA ARG A 188 -12.42 -4.35 3.79
C ARG A 188 -12.61 -3.03 3.05
N VAL A 189 -11.72 -2.77 2.09
CA VAL A 189 -11.73 -1.59 1.24
C VAL A 189 -11.62 -2.03 -0.21
N THR A 190 -12.44 -1.44 -1.09
CA THR A 190 -12.30 -1.60 -2.54
C THR A 190 -11.69 -0.34 -3.15
N TYR A 191 -10.88 -0.52 -4.19
CA TYR A 191 -10.33 0.56 -5.00
C TYR A 191 -11.43 1.48 -5.53
N GLU A 192 -12.54 0.90 -5.96
CA GLU A 192 -13.69 1.58 -6.52
C GLU A 192 -14.32 2.52 -5.48
N ASN A 193 -14.53 2.04 -4.25
CA ASN A 193 -15.06 2.90 -3.18
C ASN A 193 -14.02 3.94 -2.72
N LEU A 194 -12.74 3.54 -2.60
CA LEU A 194 -11.66 4.46 -2.23
C LEU A 194 -11.52 5.63 -3.20
N THR A 195 -11.67 5.37 -4.50
CA THR A 195 -11.56 6.41 -5.52
C THR A 195 -12.84 7.23 -5.68
N HIS A 196 -14.00 6.63 -5.46
CA HIS A 196 -15.29 7.32 -5.53
C HIS A 196 -15.54 8.20 -4.29
N ASN A 197 -15.29 7.67 -3.09
CA ASN A 197 -15.54 8.32 -1.80
C ASN A 197 -14.32 8.21 -0.86
N PRO A 198 -13.18 8.88 -1.17
CA PRO A 198 -11.95 8.75 -0.38
C PRO A 198 -12.12 9.19 1.07
N HIS A 199 -12.80 10.32 1.31
CA HIS A 199 -13.03 10.85 2.66
C HIS A 199 -13.87 9.89 3.52
N ALA A 200 -15.01 9.41 3.00
CA ALA A 200 -15.86 8.46 3.71
C ALA A 200 -15.14 7.12 3.98
N THR A 201 -14.35 6.64 3.01
CA THR A 201 -13.54 5.43 3.17
C THR A 201 -12.53 5.59 4.32
N VAL A 202 -11.82 6.71 4.39
CA VAL A 202 -10.87 6.98 5.48
C VAL A 202 -11.58 7.19 6.81
N ALA A 203 -12.69 7.91 6.84
CA ALA A 203 -13.46 8.11 8.06
C ALA A 203 -13.92 6.77 8.66
N SER A 204 -14.39 5.83 7.83
CA SER A 204 -14.76 4.47 8.27
C SER A 204 -13.56 3.72 8.86
N ILE A 205 -12.39 3.79 8.22
CA ILE A 205 -11.17 3.16 8.75
C ILE A 205 -10.76 3.79 10.09
N CYS A 206 -10.80 5.12 10.21
CA CYS A 206 -10.51 5.82 11.46
C CYS A 206 -11.45 5.38 12.59
N GLN A 207 -12.75 5.25 12.29
CA GLN A 207 -13.75 4.77 13.23
C GLN A 207 -13.45 3.34 13.71
N ASP A 208 -13.17 2.41 12.80
CA ASP A 208 -12.85 1.01 13.13
C ASP A 208 -11.55 0.88 13.93
N LEU A 209 -10.61 1.82 13.73
CA LEU A 209 -9.34 1.89 14.45
C LEU A 209 -9.41 2.74 15.73
N GLY A 210 -10.57 3.33 16.04
CA GLY A 210 -10.80 4.13 17.24
C GLY A 210 -9.98 5.41 17.31
N VAL A 211 -9.74 6.07 16.16
CA VAL A 211 -9.02 7.34 16.07
C VAL A 211 -9.89 8.44 15.47
N LEU A 212 -9.45 9.70 15.62
CA LEU A 212 -10.16 10.84 15.04
C LEU A 212 -10.19 10.73 13.51
N ALA A 213 -11.39 10.88 12.94
CA ALA A 213 -11.58 10.97 11.50
C ALA A 213 -11.27 12.39 10.99
N PRO A 214 -10.88 12.55 9.72
CA PRO A 214 -10.77 13.87 9.09
C PRO A 214 -12.12 14.59 9.11
N GLN A 215 -12.11 15.87 9.49
CA GLN A 215 -13.34 16.65 9.67
C GLN A 215 -14.00 17.00 8.34
N SER A 216 -13.22 17.21 7.28
CA SER A 216 -13.73 17.53 5.95
C SER A 216 -12.93 16.84 4.84
N ALA A 217 -13.55 16.72 3.66
CA ALA A 217 -12.84 16.25 2.48
C ALA A 217 -11.74 17.21 2.01
N ALA A 218 -11.84 18.50 2.37
CA ALA A 218 -10.85 19.53 2.03
C ALA A 218 -9.50 19.31 2.76
N ASP A 219 -9.52 18.56 3.87
CA ASP A 219 -8.33 18.21 4.64
C ASP A 219 -7.49 17.11 3.96
N MET A 220 -7.98 16.56 2.84
CA MET A 220 -7.39 15.42 2.16
C MET A 220 -7.06 15.73 0.70
N THR A 221 -5.81 15.49 0.32
CA THR A 221 -5.35 15.56 -1.06
C THR A 221 -5.14 14.15 -1.61
N ALA A 222 -6.00 13.73 -2.54
CA ALA A 222 -5.87 12.45 -3.23
C ALA A 222 -4.61 12.42 -4.13
N ALA A 223 -3.56 11.76 -3.64
CA ALA A 223 -2.33 11.49 -4.36
C ALA A 223 -1.85 10.06 -4.07
N PRO A 224 -1.21 9.35 -5.02
CA PRO A 224 -1.01 9.70 -6.44
C PRO A 224 -2.32 9.84 -7.22
N LYS A 225 -2.28 10.58 -8.34
CA LYS A 225 -3.40 10.62 -9.30
C LYS A 225 -3.57 9.25 -9.98
N LYS A 226 -4.79 8.94 -10.42
CA LYS A 226 -5.08 7.75 -11.21
C LYS A 226 -4.22 7.74 -12.48
N GLN A 227 -3.56 6.62 -12.76
CA GLN A 227 -2.69 6.43 -13.93
C GLN A 227 -3.43 5.90 -15.17
N GLY A 228 -4.69 5.50 -15.04
CA GLY A 228 -5.45 4.96 -16.17
C GLY A 228 -5.62 6.02 -17.27
N THR A 229 -5.20 5.69 -18.49
CA THR A 229 -5.40 6.51 -19.69
C THR A 229 -6.35 5.82 -20.66
N THR A 230 -6.67 6.45 -21.80
CA THR A 230 -7.45 5.85 -22.88
C THR A 230 -6.88 4.51 -23.35
N LEU A 231 -5.56 4.36 -23.34
CA LEU A 231 -4.87 3.10 -23.63
C LEU A 231 -5.29 1.96 -22.70
N ASN A 232 -5.43 2.24 -21.40
CA ASN A 232 -5.93 1.24 -20.45
C ASN A 232 -7.35 0.80 -20.82
N ASP A 233 -8.22 1.76 -21.14
CA ASP A 233 -9.61 1.49 -21.49
C ASP A 233 -9.70 0.69 -22.79
N ASP A 234 -8.84 0.99 -23.78
CA ASP A 234 -8.71 0.25 -25.03
C ASP A 234 -8.30 -1.20 -24.80
N TRP A 235 -7.26 -1.43 -23.98
CA TRP A 235 -6.78 -2.78 -23.67
C TRP A 235 -7.81 -3.58 -22.87
N VAL A 236 -8.53 -2.95 -21.93
CA VAL A 236 -9.62 -3.59 -21.20
C VAL A 236 -10.76 -3.99 -22.15
N ARG A 237 -11.17 -3.09 -23.05
CA ARG A 237 -12.19 -3.41 -24.06
C ARG A 237 -11.74 -4.55 -24.97
N ARG A 238 -10.51 -4.48 -25.47
CA ARG A 238 -9.92 -5.50 -26.33
C ARG A 238 -9.88 -6.87 -25.66
N PHE A 239 -9.34 -6.96 -24.44
CA PHE A 239 -9.24 -8.21 -23.69
C PHE A 239 -10.61 -8.83 -23.40
N ARG A 240 -11.63 -8.01 -23.11
CA ARG A 240 -13.00 -8.51 -22.86
C ARG A 240 -13.72 -8.99 -24.12
N ALA A 241 -13.29 -8.55 -25.30
CA ALA A 241 -13.87 -8.95 -26.58
C ALA A 241 -13.21 -10.20 -27.18
N GLU A 242 -12.00 -10.55 -26.71
CA GLU A 242 -11.19 -11.70 -27.14
C GLU A 242 -11.41 -12.96 -26.28
#